data_AF-A0A9W9LZ51-F1
#
_entry.id   AF-A0A9W9LZ51-F1
#
_cell.length_a   1.000
_cell.length_b   1.000
_cell.length_c   1.000
_cell.angle_alpha   90.00
_cell.angle_beta   90.00
_cell.angle_gamma   90.00
#
_symmetry.space_group_name_H-M   'P 1'
#
loop_
_entity.id
_entity.type
_entity.pdbx_description
1 polymer ?
#
loop_
_entity_poly.entity_id
_entity_poly.type
_entity_poly.pdbx_seq_one_letter_code
_entity_poly.pdbx_strand_id
1 'polypeptide(L)'
;MCLDFILEKWGLIKFTTSPGLLLTVQYLLRHAVSIGTLAESLASYDSEISVFGDPPVQVSAAWQGLLTYVLEDLKVDPTILLSQYSLQKGLCIRNKPLQKIGCATIERLLASGANINARMGAEDGPTALHAVCEAFNKELLTLEGRFHSYSWREKLDIQATYLEYLTTRGADSSIRIGGQTASEALLVNQADMPLAVRQNMLSVSKTMQEGNVI
;
A
#
# COMPACT_ATOMS: atom_id res chain seq x y z
N MET A 1 8.14 -6.65 11.49
CA MET A 1 9.61 -6.75 11.33
C MET A 1 10.23 -6.12 12.57
N CYS A 2 11.48 -5.65 12.61
CA CYS A 2 11.94 -4.80 13.72
C CYS A 2 11.78 -3.30 13.42
N LEU A 3 11.78 -2.89 12.14
CA LEU A 3 11.75 -1.47 11.76
C LEU A 3 10.49 -0.77 12.25
N ASP A 4 9.32 -1.35 12.00
CA ASP A 4 8.02 -0.93 12.52
C ASP A 4 8.06 -0.70 14.03
N PHE A 5 8.55 -1.68 14.79
CA PHE A 5 8.64 -1.57 16.24
C PHE A 5 9.56 -0.43 16.71
N ILE A 6 10.72 -0.25 16.05
CA ILE A 6 11.66 0.84 16.35
C ILE A 6 11.03 2.20 16.05
N LEU A 7 10.38 2.33 14.89
CA LEU A 7 9.75 3.58 14.47
C LEU A 7 8.52 3.92 15.31
N GLU A 8 7.77 2.92 15.77
CA GLU A 8 6.64 3.05 16.69
C GLU A 8 7.12 3.49 18.08
N LYS A 9 8.15 2.82 18.63
CA LYS A 9 8.64 3.08 19.99
C LYS A 9 9.32 4.44 20.16
N TRP A 10 10.12 4.85 19.19
CA TRP A 10 10.94 6.06 19.33
C TRP A 10 10.47 7.21 18.44
N GLY A 11 9.67 6.94 17.41
CA GLY A 11 9.18 7.94 16.49
C GLY A 11 10.26 8.49 15.56
N LEU A 12 9.84 8.94 14.39
CA LEU A 12 10.72 9.54 13.37
C LEU A 12 11.39 10.85 13.86
N ILE A 13 10.77 11.55 14.82
CA ILE A 13 11.30 12.82 15.37
C ILE A 13 12.66 12.59 16.05
N LYS A 14 12.89 11.43 16.67
CA LYS A 14 14.12 11.17 17.43
C LYS A 14 15.36 11.05 16.55
N PHE A 15 15.22 10.89 15.23
CA PHE A 15 16.36 10.84 14.31
C PHE A 15 17.19 12.12 14.32
N THR A 16 16.55 13.29 14.52
CA THR A 16 17.25 14.58 14.58
C THR A 16 18.07 14.73 15.86
N THR A 17 17.72 13.99 16.91
CA THR A 17 18.34 14.07 18.24
C THR A 17 19.22 12.87 18.60
N SER A 18 19.18 11.80 17.81
CA SER A 18 19.91 10.55 18.07
C SER A 18 20.50 9.96 16.79
N PRO A 19 21.76 10.32 16.45
CA PRO A 19 22.44 9.77 15.28
C PRO A 19 22.57 8.24 15.30
N GLY A 20 22.73 7.64 16.49
CA GLY A 20 22.81 6.18 16.63
C GLY A 20 21.51 5.48 16.23
N LEU A 21 20.35 6.10 16.50
CA LEU A 21 19.07 5.56 16.07
C LEU A 21 18.92 5.61 14.55
N LEU A 22 19.34 6.71 13.91
CA LEU A 22 19.34 6.83 12.44
C LEU A 22 20.22 5.75 11.80
N LEU A 23 21.44 5.54 12.30
CA LEU A 23 22.34 4.49 11.81
C LEU A 23 21.74 3.09 11.97
N THR A 24 21.03 2.84 13.08
CA THR A 24 20.34 1.58 13.34
C THR A 24 19.22 1.35 12.31
N VAL A 25 18.42 2.37 12.03
CA VAL A 25 17.36 2.30 11.02
C VAL A 25 17.94 2.11 9.63
N GLN A 26 19.00 2.83 9.27
CA GLN A 26 19.70 2.66 7.99
C GLN A 26 20.28 1.24 7.83
N TYR A 27 20.80 0.65 8.91
CA TYR A 27 21.24 -0.75 8.92
C TYR A 27 20.08 -1.72 8.67
N LEU A 28 18.95 -1.53 9.34
CA LEU A 28 17.76 -2.36 9.13
C LEU A 28 17.20 -2.24 7.71
N LEU A 29 17.23 -1.03 7.12
CA LEU A 29 16.83 -0.81 5.72
C LEU A 29 17.77 -1.54 4.75
N ARG A 30 19.09 -1.47 4.96
CA ARG A 30 20.07 -2.27 4.17
C ARG A 30 19.76 -3.75 4.25
N HIS A 31 19.48 -4.24 5.46
CA HIS A 31 19.16 -5.65 5.66
C HIS A 31 17.85 -6.02 4.96
N ALA A 32 16.80 -5.21 5.09
CA ALA A 32 15.51 -5.43 4.44
C ALA A 32 15.63 -5.45 2.91
N VAL A 33 16.50 -4.61 2.32
CA VAL A 33 16.84 -4.69 0.90
C VAL A 33 17.49 -6.04 0.57
N SER A 34 18.49 -6.47 1.35
CA SER A 34 19.23 -7.71 1.09
C SER A 34 18.38 -8.97 1.12
N ILE A 35 17.29 -8.97 1.89
CA ILE A 35 16.37 -10.12 2.02
C ILE A 35 15.05 -9.91 1.27
N GLY A 36 14.89 -8.79 0.55
CA GLY A 36 13.70 -8.52 -0.26
C GLY A 36 12.42 -8.17 0.51
N THR A 37 12.55 -7.66 1.74
CA THR A 37 11.39 -7.33 2.61
C THR A 37 11.18 -5.83 2.81
N LEU A 38 11.96 -4.97 2.15
CA LEU A 38 11.90 -3.51 2.31
C LEU A 38 10.47 -2.93 2.19
N ALA A 39 9.73 -3.33 1.16
CA ALA A 39 8.38 -2.85 0.93
C ALA A 39 7.43 -3.19 2.10
N GLU A 40 7.55 -4.40 2.65
CA GLU A 40 6.80 -4.84 3.82
C GLU A 40 7.17 -3.97 5.04
N SER A 41 8.46 -3.71 5.28
CA SER A 41 8.91 -2.89 6.42
C SER A 41 8.35 -1.46 6.37
N LEU A 42 8.33 -0.87 5.18
CA LEU A 42 7.83 0.49 4.98
C LEU A 42 6.30 0.52 5.04
N ALA A 43 5.63 -0.50 4.51
CA ALA A 43 4.16 -0.58 4.47
C ALA A 43 3.57 -0.85 5.86
N SER A 44 4.27 -1.63 6.69
CA SER A 44 3.84 -1.94 8.06
C SER A 44 3.99 -0.75 9.02
N TYR A 45 4.83 0.23 8.69
CA TYR A 45 4.92 1.45 9.49
C TYR A 45 3.59 2.20 9.46
N ASP A 46 3.07 2.40 10.67
CA ASP A 46 1.81 3.07 10.94
C ASP A 46 2.10 4.17 11.95
N SER A 47 1.91 5.43 11.55
CA SER A 47 2.18 6.53 12.47
C SER A 47 0.95 6.73 13.35
N GLU A 48 1.06 6.33 14.62
CA GLU A 48 0.02 6.56 15.63
C GLU A 48 -0.38 8.04 15.75
N ILE A 49 0.51 8.95 15.33
CA ILE A 49 0.31 10.41 15.39
C ILE A 49 -0.76 10.90 14.40
N SER A 50 -1.16 10.09 13.41
CA SER A 50 -1.94 10.57 12.26
C SER A 50 -3.46 10.38 12.34
N VAL A 51 -4.01 9.86 13.43
CA VAL A 51 -5.47 9.59 13.50
C VAL A 51 -6.30 10.88 13.38
N PHE A 52 -5.74 12.07 13.67
CA PHE A 52 -6.50 13.34 13.65
C PHE A 52 -5.80 14.56 13.02
N GLY A 53 -4.67 14.43 12.30
CA GLY A 53 -3.98 15.60 11.76
C GLY A 53 -2.83 15.35 10.79
N ASP A 54 -2.30 16.45 10.23
CA ASP A 54 -1.02 16.40 9.50
C ASP A 54 0.10 15.87 10.40
N PRO A 55 0.93 14.93 9.91
CA PRO A 55 2.13 14.57 10.64
C PRO A 55 2.99 15.82 10.85
N PRO A 56 3.62 15.98 12.04
CA PRO A 56 4.52 17.10 12.28
C PRO A 56 5.55 17.23 11.15
N VAL A 57 5.90 18.46 10.76
CA VAL A 57 6.84 18.72 9.66
C VAL A 57 8.14 17.93 9.82
N GLN A 58 8.61 17.76 11.06
CA GLN A 58 9.81 16.96 11.34
C GLN A 58 9.64 15.47 11.03
N VAL A 59 8.44 14.90 11.26
CA VAL A 59 8.12 13.51 10.94
C VAL A 59 8.15 13.31 9.42
N SER A 60 7.48 14.20 8.68
CA SER A 60 7.48 14.16 7.21
C SER A 60 8.88 14.31 6.64
N ALA A 61 9.67 15.26 7.14
CA ALA A 61 11.06 15.46 6.71
C ALA A 61 11.95 14.24 7.01
N ALA A 62 11.83 13.66 8.21
CA ALA A 62 12.57 12.46 8.57
C ALA A 62 12.19 11.25 7.70
N TRP A 63 10.90 11.08 7.39
CA TRP A 63 10.44 10.03 6.48
C TRP A 63 10.99 10.23 5.05
N GLN A 64 10.92 11.46 4.53
CA GLN A 64 11.50 11.78 3.22
C GLN A 64 13.01 11.54 3.20
N GLY A 65 13.72 11.85 4.29
CA GLY A 65 15.15 11.52 4.42
C GLY A 65 15.44 10.02 4.35
N LEU A 66 14.59 9.17 4.94
CA LEU A 66 14.71 7.71 4.78
C LEU A 66 14.45 7.26 3.35
N LEU A 67 13.44 7.81 2.68
CA LEU A 67 13.15 7.48 1.28
C LEU A 67 14.27 7.92 0.35
N THR A 68 14.86 9.11 0.59
CA THR A 68 16.07 9.55 -0.11
C THR A 68 17.20 8.56 0.09
N TYR A 69 17.46 8.13 1.32
CA TYR A 69 18.50 7.12 1.58
C TYR A 69 18.23 5.78 0.85
N VAL A 70 16.98 5.32 0.82
CA VAL A 70 16.60 4.10 0.09
C VAL A 70 16.82 4.23 -1.42
N LEU A 71 16.44 5.36 -2.01
CA LEU A 71 16.51 5.56 -3.46
C LEU A 71 17.92 5.93 -3.92
N GLU A 72 18.60 6.80 -3.18
CA GLU A 72 19.86 7.41 -3.59
C GLU A 72 21.08 6.66 -3.05
N ASP A 73 21.07 6.20 -1.79
CA ASP A 73 22.22 5.47 -1.23
C ASP A 73 22.11 3.98 -1.49
N LEU A 74 20.93 3.38 -1.26
CA LEU A 74 20.72 1.94 -1.48
C LEU A 74 20.43 1.59 -2.94
N LYS A 75 20.20 2.59 -3.80
CA LYS A 75 19.92 2.42 -5.24
C LYS A 75 18.77 1.46 -5.52
N VAL A 76 17.76 1.46 -4.65
CA VAL A 76 16.56 0.65 -4.85
C VAL A 76 15.78 1.20 -6.03
N ASP A 77 15.39 0.32 -6.95
CA ASP A 77 14.56 0.69 -8.08
C ASP A 77 13.19 1.20 -7.61
N PRO A 78 12.80 2.44 -7.96
CA PRO A 78 11.58 3.05 -7.46
C PRO A 78 10.32 2.38 -8.02
N THR A 79 10.38 1.77 -9.22
CA THR A 79 9.27 1.03 -9.82
C THR A 79 9.02 -0.26 -9.07
N ILE A 80 10.07 -1.07 -8.85
CA ILE A 80 9.97 -2.32 -8.08
C ILE A 80 9.45 -2.02 -6.67
N LEU A 81 10.00 -1.00 -6.01
CA LEU A 81 9.58 -0.62 -4.67
C LEU A 81 8.13 -0.14 -4.64
N LEU A 82 7.68 0.66 -5.61
CA LEU A 82 6.29 1.13 -5.67
C LEU A 82 5.30 -0.03 -5.83
N SER A 83 5.59 -0.98 -6.72
CA SER A 83 4.69 -2.10 -6.97
C SER A 83 4.57 -3.00 -5.74
N GLN A 84 5.71 -3.33 -5.11
CA GLN A 84 5.73 -4.13 -3.90
C GLN A 84 5.11 -3.39 -2.71
N TYR A 85 5.44 -2.11 -2.53
CA TYR A 85 4.88 -1.29 -1.46
C TYR A 85 3.36 -1.20 -1.56
N SER A 86 2.83 -0.98 -2.76
CA SER A 86 1.39 -0.87 -2.97
C SER A 86 0.65 -2.15 -2.59
N LEU A 87 1.19 -3.32 -2.99
CA LEU A 87 0.64 -4.61 -2.58
C LEU A 87 0.71 -4.79 -1.06
N GLN A 88 1.89 -4.60 -0.47
CA GLN A 88 2.07 -4.79 0.97
C GLN A 88 1.20 -3.82 1.77
N LYS A 89 1.04 -2.58 1.31
CA LYS A 89 0.17 -1.61 1.95
C LYS A 89 -1.27 -2.07 1.85
N GLY A 90 -1.76 -2.49 0.68
CA GLY A 90 -3.08 -3.10 0.53
C GLY A 90 -3.35 -4.24 1.54
N LEU A 91 -2.35 -5.10 1.77
CA LEU A 91 -2.42 -6.20 2.76
C LEU A 91 -2.41 -5.73 4.23
N CYS A 92 -1.76 -4.59 4.52
CA CYS A 92 -1.63 -4.03 5.86
C CYS A 92 -2.77 -3.08 6.26
N ILE A 93 -3.45 -2.45 5.29
CA ILE A 93 -4.58 -1.53 5.51
C ILE A 93 -5.83 -2.36 5.89
N ARG A 94 -5.77 -3.05 7.04
CA ARG A 94 -6.86 -3.95 7.47
C ARG A 94 -7.99 -3.21 8.15
N ASN A 95 -7.68 -2.22 8.99
CA ASN A 95 -8.67 -1.49 9.81
C ASN A 95 -8.38 0.01 9.91
N LYS A 96 -7.46 0.55 9.10
CA LYS A 96 -7.08 1.97 9.17
C LYS A 96 -6.97 2.54 7.75
N PRO A 97 -7.51 3.73 7.48
CA PRO A 97 -7.40 4.36 6.16
C PRO A 97 -5.93 4.60 5.78
N LEU A 98 -5.67 4.76 4.48
CA LEU A 98 -4.35 5.14 4.00
C LEU A 98 -3.94 6.48 4.65
N GLN A 99 -2.91 6.43 5.48
CA GLN A 99 -2.39 7.61 6.17
C GLN A 99 -1.53 8.47 5.24
N LYS A 100 -1.35 9.74 5.62
CA LYS A 100 -0.52 10.72 4.88
C LYS A 100 0.90 10.23 4.59
N ILE A 101 1.52 9.47 5.50
CA ILE A 101 2.85 8.88 5.26
C ILE A 101 2.81 7.83 4.14
N GLY A 102 1.72 7.05 4.06
CA GLY A 102 1.51 6.11 2.96
C GLY A 102 1.35 6.81 1.62
N CYS A 103 0.51 7.86 1.57
CA CYS A 103 0.39 8.73 0.40
C CYS A 103 1.73 9.33 -0.02
N ALA A 104 2.46 9.93 0.93
CA ALA A 104 3.75 10.56 0.69
C ALA A 104 4.81 9.58 0.18
N THR A 105 4.72 8.30 0.56
CA THR A 105 5.60 7.25 0.03
C THR A 105 5.30 6.98 -1.44
N ILE A 106 4.03 6.76 -1.79
CA ILE A 106 3.61 6.53 -3.18
C ILE A 106 3.97 7.75 -4.05
N GLU A 107 3.66 8.95 -3.58
CA GLU A 107 3.97 10.21 -4.28
C GLU A 107 5.47 10.40 -4.50
N ARG A 108 6.30 10.10 -3.51
CA ARG A 108 7.76 10.20 -3.64
C ARG A 108 8.32 9.21 -4.66
N LEU A 109 7.82 7.98 -4.68
CA LEU A 109 8.25 6.96 -5.63
C LEU A 109 7.83 7.34 -7.06
N LEU A 110 6.59 7.81 -7.25
CA LEU A 110 6.10 8.33 -8.53
C LEU A 110 6.93 9.53 -9.01
N ALA A 111 7.22 10.49 -8.12
CA ALA A 111 8.08 11.63 -8.43
C ALA A 111 9.52 11.23 -8.80
N SER A 112 9.96 10.04 -8.38
CA SER A 112 11.24 9.44 -8.75
C SER A 112 11.18 8.66 -10.07
N GLY A 113 10.07 8.73 -10.81
CA GLY A 113 9.88 8.09 -12.10
C GLY A 113 9.36 6.64 -12.03
N ALA A 114 8.85 6.20 -10.86
CA ALA A 114 8.27 4.86 -10.73
C ALA A 114 7.08 4.67 -11.68
N ASN A 115 7.05 3.54 -12.39
CA ASN A 115 5.90 3.16 -13.21
C ASN A 115 4.88 2.37 -12.37
N ILE A 116 3.75 3.01 -12.02
CA ILE A 116 2.66 2.37 -11.24
C ILE A 116 2.03 1.15 -11.93
N ASN A 117 2.12 1.10 -13.26
CA ASN A 117 1.55 0.04 -14.10
C ASN A 117 2.58 -1.05 -14.44
N ALA A 118 3.77 -1.00 -13.85
CA ALA A 118 4.77 -2.05 -14.03
C ALA A 118 4.24 -3.40 -13.50
N ARG A 119 4.62 -4.46 -14.22
CA ARG A 119 4.31 -5.83 -13.86
C ARG A 119 5.29 -6.32 -12.80
N MET A 120 4.75 -7.00 -11.78
CA MET A 120 5.53 -7.53 -10.68
C MET A 120 6.14 -8.88 -11.05
N GLY A 121 7.48 -8.98 -10.97
CA GLY A 121 8.18 -10.23 -11.25
C GLY A 121 8.33 -10.50 -12.74
N ALA A 122 7.72 -11.57 -13.25
CA ALA A 122 7.82 -11.97 -14.65
C ALA A 122 7.12 -10.98 -15.60
N GLU A 123 7.44 -11.03 -16.91
CA GLU A 123 6.80 -10.19 -17.93
C GLU A 123 5.27 -10.37 -18.00
N ASP A 124 4.74 -11.49 -17.52
CA ASP A 124 3.30 -11.77 -17.40
C ASP A 124 2.75 -11.64 -15.97
N GLY A 125 3.53 -11.07 -15.06
CA GLY A 125 3.14 -10.85 -13.68
C GLY A 125 2.04 -9.77 -13.52
N PRO A 126 1.34 -9.76 -12.38
CA PRO A 126 0.28 -8.80 -12.14
C PRO A 126 0.85 -7.38 -12.00
N THR A 127 0.06 -6.36 -12.35
CA THR A 127 0.34 -5.00 -11.86
C THR A 127 0.06 -4.91 -10.37
N ALA A 128 0.56 -3.88 -9.71
CA ALA A 128 0.30 -3.68 -8.29
C ALA A 128 -1.21 -3.60 -7.98
N LEU A 129 -1.98 -2.92 -8.82
CA LEU A 129 -3.43 -2.82 -8.68
C LEU A 129 -4.12 -4.18 -8.79
N HIS A 130 -3.74 -5.01 -9.77
CA HIS A 130 -4.26 -6.40 -9.88
C HIS A 130 -3.96 -7.21 -8.63
N ALA A 131 -2.72 -7.16 -8.15
CA ALA A 131 -2.30 -7.92 -6.99
C ALA A 131 -3.07 -7.50 -5.72
N VAL A 132 -3.33 -6.20 -5.53
CA VAL A 132 -4.16 -5.70 -4.43
C VAL A 132 -5.61 -6.19 -4.56
N CYS A 133 -6.21 -6.10 -5.75
CA CYS A 133 -7.57 -6.60 -5.99
C CYS A 133 -7.71 -8.10 -5.71
N GLU A 134 -6.78 -8.91 -6.19
CA GLU A 134 -6.76 -10.35 -5.90
C GLU A 134 -6.59 -10.66 -4.42
N ALA A 135 -5.65 -9.96 -3.76
CA ALA A 135 -5.40 -10.13 -2.34
C ALA A 135 -6.64 -9.79 -1.51
N PHE A 136 -7.31 -8.70 -1.85
CA PHE A 136 -8.52 -8.26 -1.19
C PHE A 136 -9.68 -9.23 -1.41
N ASN A 137 -9.87 -9.73 -2.64
CA ASN A 137 -10.87 -10.76 -2.91
C ASN A 137 -10.61 -12.04 -2.09
N LYS A 138 -9.35 -12.50 -2.02
CA LYS A 138 -8.96 -13.65 -1.20
C LYS A 138 -9.23 -13.42 0.28
N GLU A 139 -8.91 -12.25 0.81
CA GLU A 139 -9.17 -11.91 2.21
C GLU A 139 -10.67 -11.96 2.54
N LEU A 140 -11.53 -11.45 1.64
CA LEU A 140 -12.98 -11.50 1.82
C LEU A 140 -13.53 -12.92 1.93
N LEU A 141 -13.02 -13.86 1.14
CA LEU A 141 -13.40 -15.26 1.25
C LEU A 141 -12.98 -15.88 2.58
N THR A 142 -11.83 -15.49 3.14
CA THR A 142 -11.43 -15.98 4.48
C THR A 142 -12.31 -15.46 5.61
N LEU A 143 -13.10 -14.40 5.36
CA LEU A 143 -14.02 -13.82 6.32
C LEU A 143 -15.41 -14.48 6.31
N GLU A 144 -15.67 -15.47 5.43
CA GLU A 144 -16.98 -16.13 5.27
C GLU A 144 -17.60 -16.76 6.53
N GLY A 145 -16.82 -16.99 7.58
CA GLY A 145 -17.32 -17.46 8.89
C GLY A 145 -17.56 -16.37 9.95
N ARG A 146 -17.25 -15.10 9.68
CA ARG A 146 -17.25 -13.99 10.66
C ARG A 146 -17.93 -12.72 10.16
N PHE A 147 -18.89 -12.80 9.24
CA PHE A 147 -19.70 -11.66 8.79
C PHE A 147 -20.63 -11.05 9.86
N HIS A 148 -20.46 -11.42 11.14
CA HIS A 148 -21.15 -10.79 12.24
C HIS A 148 -20.51 -9.43 12.54
N SER A 149 -21.30 -8.36 12.40
CA SER A 149 -21.05 -6.97 12.80
C SER A 149 -20.46 -6.01 11.75
N TYR A 150 -20.79 -4.73 11.95
CA TYR A 150 -20.38 -3.51 11.25
C TYR A 150 -18.91 -3.43 10.79
N SER A 151 -18.01 -4.25 11.35
CA SER A 151 -16.57 -4.22 11.08
C SER A 151 -16.21 -4.46 9.61
N TRP A 152 -16.89 -5.35 8.88
CA TRP A 152 -16.49 -5.65 7.49
C TRP A 152 -16.78 -4.49 6.52
N ARG A 153 -17.81 -3.68 6.78
CA ARG A 153 -18.16 -2.55 5.90
C ARG A 153 -17.08 -1.48 5.95
N GLU A 154 -16.60 -1.16 7.15
CA GLU A 154 -15.50 -0.23 7.35
C GLU A 154 -14.22 -0.72 6.65
N LYS A 155 -13.91 -2.03 6.71
CA LYS A 155 -12.77 -2.60 5.95
C LYS A 155 -12.93 -2.44 4.45
N LEU A 156 -14.13 -2.69 3.92
CA LEU A 156 -14.41 -2.50 2.50
C LEU A 156 -14.21 -1.04 2.09
N ASP A 157 -14.74 -0.09 2.86
CA ASP A 157 -14.65 1.33 2.56
C ASP A 157 -13.19 1.82 2.60
N ILE A 158 -12.41 1.31 3.56
CA ILE A 158 -10.97 1.58 3.68
C ILE A 158 -10.20 1.05 2.46
N GLN A 159 -10.48 -0.19 2.02
CA GLN A 159 -9.85 -0.78 0.85
C GLN A 159 -10.29 -0.09 -0.46
N ALA A 160 -11.57 0.27 -0.57
CA ALA A 160 -12.12 1.05 -1.67
C ALA A 160 -11.40 2.38 -1.84
N THR A 161 -11.22 3.11 -0.73
CA THR A 161 -10.49 4.38 -0.71
C THR A 161 -9.05 4.21 -1.18
N TYR A 162 -8.42 3.09 -0.82
CA TYR A 162 -7.06 2.80 -1.26
C TYR A 162 -6.96 2.48 -2.75
N LEU A 163 -7.88 1.67 -3.29
CA LEU A 163 -7.96 1.36 -4.71
C LEU A 163 -8.28 2.60 -5.56
N GLU A 164 -9.20 3.43 -5.09
CA GLU A 164 -9.50 4.73 -5.69
C GLU A 164 -8.25 5.62 -5.69
N TYR A 165 -7.56 5.73 -4.55
CA TYR A 165 -6.32 6.50 -4.46
C TYR A 165 -5.29 6.02 -5.51
N LEU A 166 -5.03 4.71 -5.63
CA LEU A 166 -4.11 4.20 -6.65
C LEU A 166 -4.56 4.56 -8.07
N THR A 167 -5.86 4.45 -8.36
CA THR A 167 -6.44 4.80 -9.66
C THR A 167 -6.24 6.30 -9.98
N THR A 168 -6.48 7.19 -9.02
CA THR A 168 -6.23 8.64 -9.18
C THR A 168 -4.75 8.99 -9.39
N ARG A 169 -3.82 8.06 -9.10
CA ARG A 169 -2.39 8.19 -9.38
C ARG A 169 -1.95 7.54 -10.68
N GLY A 170 -2.91 7.11 -11.51
CA GLY A 170 -2.66 6.55 -12.84
C GLY A 170 -2.50 5.03 -12.86
N ALA A 171 -2.90 4.32 -11.79
CA ALA A 171 -3.01 2.87 -11.85
C ALA A 171 -4.14 2.48 -12.81
N ASP A 172 -3.79 1.82 -13.91
CA ASP A 172 -4.72 1.47 -14.98
C ASP A 172 -5.43 0.14 -14.65
N SER A 173 -6.71 0.25 -14.36
CA SER A 173 -7.56 -0.92 -14.06
C SER A 173 -7.94 -1.73 -15.30
N SER A 174 -7.71 -1.21 -16.51
CA SER A 174 -8.06 -1.85 -17.79
C SER A 174 -7.00 -2.82 -18.33
N ILE A 175 -5.78 -2.76 -17.81
CA ILE A 175 -4.71 -3.72 -18.13
C ILE A 175 -5.25 -5.13 -17.88
N ARG A 176 -4.99 -6.07 -18.80
CA ARG A 176 -5.42 -7.46 -18.66
C ARG A 176 -4.25 -8.35 -18.27
N ILE A 177 -4.42 -9.13 -17.21
CA ILE A 177 -3.49 -10.16 -16.73
C ILE A 177 -4.25 -11.49 -16.70
N GLY A 178 -3.72 -12.53 -17.36
CA GLY A 178 -4.44 -13.81 -17.48
C GLY A 178 -5.82 -13.71 -18.13
N GLY A 179 -6.04 -12.68 -18.96
CA GLY A 179 -7.33 -12.40 -19.57
C GLY A 179 -8.35 -11.71 -18.65
N GLN A 180 -7.96 -11.24 -17.47
CA GLN A 180 -8.81 -10.49 -16.53
C GLN A 180 -8.24 -9.11 -16.25
N THR A 181 -9.11 -8.12 -16.07
CA THR A 181 -8.80 -6.79 -15.54
C THR A 181 -8.70 -6.79 -14.02
N ALA A 182 -8.19 -5.72 -13.42
CA ALA A 182 -8.11 -5.60 -11.96
C ALA A 182 -9.51 -5.62 -11.32
N SER A 183 -10.46 -4.96 -11.97
CA SER A 183 -11.88 -4.97 -11.57
C SER A 183 -12.52 -6.35 -11.68
N GLU A 184 -12.22 -7.11 -12.74
CA GLU A 184 -12.69 -8.50 -12.87
C GLU A 184 -12.05 -9.39 -11.80
N ALA A 185 -10.75 -9.25 -11.53
CA ALA A 185 -10.03 -9.96 -10.47
C ALA A 185 -10.61 -9.67 -9.07
N LEU A 186 -11.05 -8.44 -8.82
CA LEU A 186 -11.74 -8.06 -7.60
C LEU A 186 -13.07 -8.80 -7.43
N LEU A 187 -13.80 -9.06 -8.52
CA LEU A 187 -15.17 -9.58 -8.52
C LEU A 187 -15.29 -11.09 -8.75
N VAL A 188 -14.19 -11.84 -8.91
CA VAL A 188 -14.19 -13.26 -9.30
C VAL A 188 -15.17 -14.11 -8.49
N ASN A 189 -15.27 -13.89 -7.18
CA ASN A 189 -16.10 -14.68 -6.27
C ASN A 189 -17.34 -13.93 -5.74
N GLN A 190 -17.82 -12.92 -6.48
CA GLN A 190 -18.95 -12.09 -6.03
C GLN A 190 -20.25 -12.88 -5.77
N ALA A 191 -20.41 -14.04 -6.43
CA ALA A 191 -21.60 -14.88 -6.33
C ALA A 191 -21.76 -15.50 -4.95
N ASP A 192 -20.66 -15.79 -4.27
CA ASP A 192 -20.62 -16.41 -2.94
C ASP A 192 -20.77 -15.37 -1.82
N MET A 193 -20.59 -14.09 -2.14
CA MET A 193 -20.65 -13.01 -1.17
C MET A 193 -22.08 -12.59 -0.80
N PRO A 194 -22.32 -12.14 0.46
CA PRO A 194 -23.57 -11.50 0.86
C PRO A 194 -23.94 -10.31 -0.03
N LEU A 195 -25.24 -10.08 -0.26
CA LEU A 195 -25.74 -9.05 -1.19
C LEU A 195 -25.16 -7.65 -0.91
N ALA A 196 -25.05 -7.25 0.36
CA ALA A 196 -24.51 -5.95 0.73
C ALA A 196 -23.01 -5.81 0.42
N VAL A 197 -22.23 -6.89 0.56
CA VAL A 197 -20.80 -6.93 0.17
C VAL A 197 -20.69 -6.79 -1.34
N ARG A 198 -21.49 -7.57 -2.08
CA ARG A 198 -21.53 -7.53 -3.55
C ARG A 198 -21.84 -6.13 -4.08
N GLN A 199 -22.85 -5.45 -3.54
CA GLN A 199 -23.22 -4.09 -3.96
C GLN A 199 -22.09 -3.09 -3.75
N ASN A 200 -21.39 -3.16 -2.61
CA ASN A 200 -20.24 -2.29 -2.35
C ASN A 200 -19.10 -2.58 -3.33
N MET A 201 -18.76 -3.85 -3.56
CA MET A 201 -17.68 -4.20 -4.49
C MET A 201 -17.98 -3.79 -5.94
N LEU A 202 -19.23 -3.89 -6.38
CA LEU A 202 -19.66 -3.36 -7.67
C LEU A 202 -19.49 -1.84 -7.74
N SER A 203 -19.77 -1.12 -6.66
CA SER A 203 -19.50 0.32 -6.57
C SER A 203 -18.01 0.62 -6.70
N VAL A 204 -17.15 -0.09 -5.98
CA VAL A 204 -15.68 0.08 -6.06
C VAL A 204 -15.17 -0.21 -7.47
N SER A 205 -15.60 -1.33 -8.05
CA SER A 205 -15.25 -1.70 -9.42
C SER A 205 -15.65 -0.62 -10.43
N LYS A 206 -16.84 -0.02 -10.25
CA LYS A 206 -17.33 1.05 -11.11
C LYS A 206 -16.47 2.31 -10.98
N THR A 207 -16.13 2.74 -9.77
CA THR A 207 -15.22 3.88 -9.54
C THR A 207 -13.86 3.64 -10.20
N MET A 208 -13.29 2.43 -10.08
CA MET A 208 -12.02 2.07 -10.73
C MET A 208 -12.08 2.11 -12.26
N GLN A 209 -13.24 1.81 -12.86
CA GLN A 209 -13.43 1.87 -14.31
C GLN A 209 -13.65 3.30 -14.79
N GLU A 210 -14.35 4.12 -14.02
CA GLU A 210 -14.63 5.53 -14.34
C GLU A 210 -13.37 6.41 -14.17
N GLY A 211 -12.50 6.08 -13.21
CA GLY A 211 -11.23 6.80 -12.98
C GLY A 211 -10.20 6.68 -14.10
N ASN A 212 -10.36 5.75 -15.04
CA ASN A 212 -9.50 5.62 -16.23
C ASN A 212 -9.88 6.59 -17.36
N VAL A 213 -10.92 7.41 -17.20
CA VAL A 213 -11.40 8.38 -18.19
C VAL A 213 -10.88 9.78 -17.85
N ILE A 214 -9.55 9.98 -17.84
CA ILE A 214 -8.93 11.31 -17.78
C ILE A 214 -7.69 11.34 -18.68
#